data_AF-A0A0F9TV70-F1
#
_entry.id   AF-A0A0F9TV70-F1
#
_cell.length_a   1.000
_cell.length_b   1.000
_cell.length_c   1.000
_cell.angle_alpha   90.00
_cell.angle_beta   90.00
_cell.angle_gamma   90.00
#
_symmetry.space_group_name_H-M   'P 1'
#
loop_
_entity.id
_entity.type
_entity.pdbx_description
1 polymer ?
#
loop_
_entity_poly.entity_id
_entity_poly.type
_entity_poly.pdbx_seq_one_letter_code
_entity_poly.pdbx_strand_id
1 'polypeptide(L)'
;MIEELKSDDLVNKVGGRFKLTALIQHRLVELVQGQRPFVDRKMPDGRQRTDMEIVIQEILEDKIAIDYEKSDVTSPEKIAKLDKGT
;
A
#
# COMPACT_ATOMS: atom_id res chain seq x y z
N MET A 1 -2.09 -0.38 -17.27
CA MET A 1 -2.53 -0.87 -15.95
C MET A 1 -1.28 -1.09 -15.13
N ILE A 2 -1.27 -0.71 -13.85
CA ILE A 2 -0.10 -0.95 -12.97
C ILE A 2 -0.02 -2.45 -12.72
N GLU A 3 1.11 -3.07 -13.05
CA GLU A 3 1.24 -4.54 -13.09
C GLU A 3 1.07 -5.14 -11.69
N GLU A 4 1.54 -4.45 -10.67
CA GLU A 4 1.48 -4.87 -9.27
C GLU A 4 0.05 -4.88 -8.70
N LEU A 5 -0.89 -4.19 -9.36
CA LEU A 5 -2.32 -4.25 -9.03
C LEU A 5 -3.07 -5.39 -9.75
N LYS A 6 -2.40 -6.15 -10.63
CA LYS A 6 -3.01 -7.32 -11.28
C LYS A 6 -2.98 -8.56 -10.39
N SER A 7 -2.08 -8.60 -9.41
CA SER A 7 -2.00 -9.68 -8.43
C SER A 7 -2.72 -9.30 -7.13
N ASP A 8 -3.19 -10.31 -6.39
CA ASP A 8 -3.77 -10.13 -5.06
C ASP A 8 -2.69 -10.04 -3.96
N ASP A 9 -1.40 -9.99 -4.32
CA ASP A 9 -0.30 -9.91 -3.35
C ASP A 9 -0.39 -8.70 -2.43
N LEU A 10 -0.64 -7.50 -2.99
CA LEU A 10 -0.86 -6.28 -2.19
C LEU A 10 -2.12 -6.35 -1.35
N VAL A 11 -3.16 -6.99 -1.87
CA VAL A 11 -4.42 -7.19 -1.15
C VAL A 11 -4.20 -8.08 0.07
N ASN A 12 -3.46 -9.18 -0.11
CA ASN A 12 -3.13 -10.12 0.95
C ASN A 12 -2.16 -9.49 1.97
N LYS A 13 -1.17 -8.73 1.50
CA LYS A 13 -0.21 -7.99 2.35
C LYS A 13 -0.91 -7.01 3.29
N VAL A 14 -1.90 -6.27 2.80
CA VAL A 14 -2.63 -5.25 3.60
C VAL A 14 -3.86 -5.84 4.31
N GLY A 15 -4.26 -7.06 3.96
CA GLY A 15 -5.37 -7.78 4.62
C GLY A 15 -6.75 -7.35 4.12
N GLY A 16 -6.88 -7.09 2.82
CA GLY A 16 -8.15 -6.87 2.12
C GLY A 16 -8.18 -5.66 1.18
N ARG A 17 -9.06 -5.72 0.16
CA ARG A 17 -9.16 -4.66 -0.87
C ARG A 17 -9.56 -3.31 -0.29
N PHE A 18 -10.50 -3.30 0.66
CA PHE A 18 -10.94 -2.07 1.31
C PHE A 18 -9.80 -1.36 2.04
N LYS A 19 -9.00 -2.12 2.81
CA LYS A 19 -7.85 -1.57 3.53
C LYS A 19 -6.77 -1.07 2.58
N LEU A 20 -6.50 -1.80 1.50
CA LEU A 20 -5.58 -1.35 0.46
C LEU A 20 -6.05 -0.03 -0.17
N THR A 21 -7.34 0.08 -0.52
CA THR A 21 -7.91 1.32 -1.06
C THR A 21 -7.79 2.48 -0.06
N ALA A 22 -8.11 2.25 1.22
CA ALA A 22 -8.00 3.28 2.25
C ALA A 22 -6.55 3.75 2.45
N LEU A 23 -5.59 2.83 2.51
CA LEU A 23 -4.16 3.15 2.62
C LEU A 23 -3.68 3.97 1.42
N ILE A 24 -4.07 3.57 0.21
CA ILE A 24 -3.72 4.29 -1.02
C ILE A 24 -4.29 5.71 -1.00
N GLN A 25 -5.58 5.86 -0.69
CA GLN A 25 -6.24 7.16 -0.64
C GLN A 25 -5.61 8.09 0.40
N HIS A 26 -5.32 7.56 1.59
CA HIS A 26 -4.67 8.33 2.65
C HIS A 26 -3.30 8.85 2.20
N ARG A 27 -2.46 7.97 1.63
CA ARG A 27 -1.14 8.37 1.16
C ARG A 27 -1.19 9.34 -0.02
N LEU A 28 -2.12 9.19 -0.95
CA LEU A 28 -2.30 10.14 -2.05
C LEU A 28 -2.61 11.56 -1.51
N VAL A 29 -3.43 11.67 -0.46
CA VAL A 29 -3.72 12.97 0.18
C VAL A 29 -2.45 13.58 0.77
N GLU A 30 -1.62 12.80 1.45
CA GLU A 30 -0.33 13.28 1.99
C GLU A 30 0.59 13.81 0.89
N LEU A 31 0.71 13.09 -0.24
CA LEU A 31 1.51 13.52 -1.38
C LEU A 31 0.96 14.82 -1.99
N VAL A 32 -0.36 14.95 -2.13
CA VAL A 32 -1.02 16.19 -2.59
C VAL A 32 -0.76 17.35 -1.62
N GLN A 33 -0.68 17.09 -0.32
CA GLN A 33 -0.32 18.07 0.71
C GLN A 33 1.19 18.40 0.74
N GLY A 34 1.98 17.84 -0.17
CA GLY A 34 3.41 18.15 -0.31
C GLY A 34 4.34 17.30 0.55
N GLN A 35 3.85 16.21 1.15
CA GLN A 35 4.75 15.23 1.77
C GLN A 35 5.70 14.66 0.72
N ARG A 36 6.94 14.43 1.14
CA ARG A 36 7.95 13.88 0.24
C ARG A 36 7.69 12.38 0.03
N PRO A 37 7.79 11.89 -1.21
CA PRO A 37 7.85 10.47 -1.49
C PRO A 37 9.04 9.82 -0.76
N PHE A 38 8.85 8.60 -0.29
CA PHE A 38 9.92 7.74 0.24
C PHE A 38 10.62 6.93 -0.85
N VAL A 39 10.11 6.97 -2.09
CA VAL A 39 10.71 6.37 -3.28
C VAL A 39 11.00 7.45 -4.33
N ASP A 40 12.01 7.23 -5.17
CA ASP A 40 12.37 8.20 -6.21
C ASP A 40 11.25 8.41 -7.22
N ARG A 41 10.99 9.68 -7.56
CA ARG A 41 10.04 10.02 -8.65
C ARG A 41 10.59 9.67 -10.02
N LYS A 42 11.91 9.75 -10.21
CA LYS A 42 12.55 9.50 -11.51
C LYS A 42 12.87 8.01 -11.64
N MET A 43 12.36 7.38 -12.69
CA MET A 43 12.69 5.99 -13.01
C MET A 43 14.01 5.90 -13.80
N PRO A 44 14.65 4.72 -13.85
CA PRO A 44 15.92 4.51 -14.57
C PRO A 44 15.87 4.86 -16.06
N ASP A 45 14.71 4.73 -16.68
CA ASP A 45 14.49 5.05 -18.10
C ASP A 45 14.12 6.53 -18.35
N GLY A 46 14.18 7.36 -17.30
CA GLY A 46 13.96 8.80 -17.39
C GLY A 46 12.50 9.24 -17.23
N ARG A 47 11.53 8.33 -17.13
CA ARG A 47 10.13 8.72 -16.86
C ARG A 47 9.92 9.16 -15.41
N GLN A 48 8.91 9.97 -15.15
CA GLN A 48 8.45 10.28 -13.80
C GLN A 48 7.34 9.33 -13.37
N ARG A 49 7.43 8.79 -12.16
CA ARG A 49 6.35 8.06 -11.50
C ARG A 49 5.21 9.02 -11.19
N THR A 50 4.00 8.57 -11.48
CA THR A 50 2.76 9.15 -10.97
C THR A 50 2.68 8.97 -9.46
N ASP A 51 1.85 9.77 -8.78
CA ASP A 51 1.63 9.59 -7.34
C ASP A 51 1.08 8.19 -7.02
N MET A 52 0.22 7.63 -7.87
CA MET A 52 -0.27 6.25 -7.72
C MET A 52 0.87 5.22 -7.74
N GLU A 53 1.80 5.33 -8.69
CA GLU A 53 2.96 4.43 -8.77
C GLU A 53 3.90 4.60 -7.57
N ILE A 54 4.04 5.82 -7.04
CA ILE A 54 4.80 6.09 -5.82
C ILE A 54 4.16 5.36 -4.64
N VAL A 55 2.86 5.55 -4.41
CA VAL A 55 2.16 4.93 -3.28
C VAL A 55 2.28 3.41 -3.35
N ILE A 56 2.08 2.81 -4.52
CA ILE A 56 2.19 1.37 -4.70
C ILE A 56 3.60 0.88 -4.38
N GLN A 57 4.64 1.57 -4.87
CA GLN A 57 6.03 1.20 -4.58
C GLN A 57 6.38 1.38 -3.10
N GLU A 58 5.86 2.41 -2.44
CA GLU A 58 6.06 2.58 -0.99
C GLU A 58 5.41 1.46 -0.18
N ILE A 59 4.24 0.93 -0.60
CA ILE A 59 3.61 -0.23 0.05
C ILE A 59 4.43 -1.50 -0.23
N LEU A 60 4.91 -1.69 -1.46
CA LEU A 60 5.70 -2.86 -1.84
C LEU A 60 7.04 -2.93 -1.09
N GLU A 61 7.72 -1.79 -0.97
CA GLU A 61 9.01 -1.64 -0.27
C GLU A 61 8.86 -1.52 1.26
N ASP A 62 7.66 -1.76 1.82
CA ASP A 62 7.38 -1.68 3.27
C ASP A 62 7.70 -0.31 3.89
N LYS A 63 7.69 0.75 3.10
CA LYS A 63 7.93 2.14 3.55
C LYS A 63 6.68 2.76 4.16
N ILE A 64 5.50 2.32 3.72
CA ILE A 64 4.22 2.67 4.33
C ILE A 64 3.39 1.42 4.57
N ALA A 65 2.65 1.41 5.69
CA ALA A 65 1.74 0.35 6.07
C ALA A 65 0.67 0.89 7.02
N ILE A 66 -0.38 0.12 7.26
CA ILE A 66 -1.32 0.39 8.34
C ILE A 66 -0.63 0.03 9.67
N ASP A 67 -0.62 0.95 10.63
CA ASP A 67 -0.20 0.66 11.99
C ASP A 67 -1.32 -0.13 12.70
N TYR A 68 -1.26 -1.46 12.60
CA TYR A 68 -2.26 -2.35 13.18
C TYR A 68 -2.23 -2.40 14.71
N GLU A 69 -1.12 -2.00 15.34
CA GLU A 69 -1.00 -1.98 16.81
C GLU A 69 -1.63 -0.71 17.40
N LYS A 70 -1.68 0.37 16.62
CA LYS A 70 -2.29 1.65 17.01
C LYS A 70 -3.61 1.96 16.31
N SER A 71 -4.26 0.95 15.72
CA SER A 71 -5.58 1.10 15.10
C SER A 71 -6.51 -0.05 15.46
N ASP A 72 -7.81 0.18 15.37
CA ASP A 72 -8.84 -0.86 15.54
C ASP A 72 -8.98 -1.78 14.31
N VAL A 73 -7.95 -1.84 13.45
CA VAL A 73 -7.95 -2.61 12.22
C VAL A 73 -7.28 -3.96 12.46
N THR A 74 -7.99 -5.06 12.18
CA THR A 74 -7.42 -6.41 12.28
C THR A 74 -6.24 -6.59 11.32
N SER A 75 -5.12 -7.11 11.82
CA SER A 75 -3.93 -7.38 10.99
C SER A 75 -4.16 -8.55 10.00
N PRO A 76 -3.44 -8.57 8.87
CA PRO A 76 -3.51 -9.67 7.90
C PRO A 76 -3.21 -11.04 8.53
N GLU A 77 -2.25 -11.09 9.46
CA GLU A 77 -1.88 -12.30 10.19
C GLU A 77 -3.02 -12.83 11.08
N LYS A 78 -3.76 -11.93 11.74
CA LYS A 78 -4.93 -12.29 12.54
C LYS A 78 -6.06 -12.83 11.65
N ILE A 79 -6.27 -12.24 10.46
CA ILE A 79 -7.25 -12.73 9.48
C ILE A 79 -6.87 -14.14 9.01
N ALA A 80 -5.63 -14.35 8.59
CA ALA A 80 -5.17 -15.64 8.10
C ALA A 80 -5.27 -16.77 9.15
N LYS A 81 -5.21 -16.45 10.45
CA LYS A 81 -5.44 -17.40 11.54
C LYS A 81 -6.92 -17.75 11.74
N LEU A 82 -7.83 -16.79 11.51
CA LEU A 82 -9.28 -17.03 11.57
C LEU A 82 -9.73 -17.98 10.44
N ASP A 83 -9.21 -17.79 9.23
CA ASP A 83 -9.59 -18.62 8.07
C ASP A 83 -9.10 -20.07 8.17
N LYS A 84 -8.00 -20.31 8.90
CA LYS A 84 -7.44 -21.65 9.14
C LYS A 84 -8.13 -22.40 10.29
N GLY A 85 -9.14 -21.79 10.91
CA GLY A 85 -9.87 -22.31 12.08
C GLY A 85 -11.27 -22.84 11.76
N THR A 86 -11.45 -23.50 10.61
CA THR A 86 -12.67 -24.27 10.27
C THR A 86 -12.31 -25.64 9.73
#